data_AF-A0A2P4WXT0-F1
#
_entry.id   AF-A0A2P4WXT0-F1
#
_cell.length_a   1.000
_cell.length_b   1.000
_cell.length_c   1.000
_cell.angle_alpha   90.00
_cell.angle_beta   90.00
_cell.angle_gamma   90.00
#
_symmetry.space_group_name_H-M   'P 1'
#
loop_
_entity.id
_entity.type
_entity.pdbx_description
1 polymer ?
#
loop_
_entity_poly.entity_id
_entity_poly.type
_entity_poly.pdbx_seq_one_letter_code
_entity_poly.pdbx_strand_id
1 'polypeptide(L)'
;MYAWYFPKGFWDKSALWRHEWSSAVLWIDNPAVENPKVLAISLSKSNSKYNKEEPANLVNNAAPILVRSLPAFSNAKLEVTLDTNAQSQDLIMWEQLTDAARTALNDEDNFGRADVPFNDNNFLEWLEQAWPFES
;
A
#
# COMPACT_ATOMS: atom_id res chain seq x y z
N MET A 1 -6.56 3.44 2.77
CA MET A 1 -5.38 2.94 2.02
C MET A 1 -4.15 3.64 2.58
N TYR A 2 -3.06 2.91 2.77
CA TYR A 2 -1.74 3.45 3.12
C TYR A 2 -0.83 3.26 1.91
N ALA A 3 0.08 4.21 1.67
CA ALA A 3 1.02 4.13 0.56
C ALA A 3 2.39 4.65 0.94
N TRP A 4 3.43 4.06 0.35
CA TRP A 4 4.82 4.42 0.53
C TRP A 4 5.48 4.66 -0.81
N TYR A 5 6.22 5.76 -0.89
CA TYR A 5 7.07 6.08 -2.03
C TYR A 5 8.48 5.55 -1.79
N PHE A 6 9.05 4.93 -2.82
CA PHE A 6 10.46 4.56 -2.86
C PHE A 6 11.14 5.21 -4.08
N PRO A 7 12.36 5.76 -3.94
CA PRO A 7 13.06 6.39 -5.05
C PRO A 7 13.36 5.46 -6.24
N LYS A 8 13.38 4.14 -5.99
CA LYS A 8 13.71 3.10 -6.98
C LYS A 8 12.83 1.88 -6.79
N GLY A 9 12.41 1.29 -7.90
CA GLY A 9 11.81 -0.03 -7.92
C GLY A 9 12.81 -1.12 -8.30
N PHE A 10 12.48 -2.34 -7.89
CA PHE A 10 13.40 -3.47 -7.90
C PHE A 10 12.76 -4.69 -8.54
N TRP A 11 13.56 -5.41 -9.32
CA TRP A 11 13.28 -6.77 -9.81
C TRP A 11 14.54 -7.61 -9.61
N ASP A 12 14.38 -8.84 -9.11
CA ASP A 12 15.48 -9.75 -8.80
C ASP A 12 16.61 -9.08 -7.99
N LYS A 13 16.22 -8.45 -6.88
CA LYS A 13 17.10 -7.70 -5.95
C LYS A 13 17.85 -6.51 -6.56
N SER A 14 17.66 -6.23 -7.85
CA SER A 14 18.36 -5.19 -8.58
C SER A 14 17.44 -3.98 -8.78
N ALA A 15 17.98 -2.78 -8.54
CA ALA A 15 17.25 -1.55 -8.85
C ALA A 15 17.22 -1.35 -10.37
N LEU A 16 16.03 -1.35 -10.97
CA LEU A 16 15.88 -1.32 -12.43
C LEU A 16 15.17 -0.08 -12.97
N TRP A 17 14.34 0.59 -12.17
CA TRP A 17 13.65 1.80 -12.57
C TRP A 17 13.60 2.84 -11.45
N ARG A 18 13.38 4.09 -11.85
CA ARG A 18 13.16 5.22 -10.95
C ARG A 18 11.69 5.25 -10.54
N HIS A 19 11.45 5.62 -9.28
CA HIS A 19 10.14 5.69 -8.65
C HIS A 19 9.49 4.33 -8.45
N GLU A 20 8.86 4.15 -7.31
CA GLU A 20 7.99 3.01 -7.02
C GLU A 20 7.02 3.44 -5.94
N TRP A 21 5.77 3.02 -6.09
CA TRP A 21 4.77 3.12 -5.04
C TRP A 21 4.40 1.72 -4.56
N SER A 22 4.18 1.58 -3.27
CA SER A 22 3.55 0.39 -2.71
C SER A 22 2.42 0.82 -1.80
N SER A 23 1.34 0.04 -1.77
CA SER A 23 0.14 0.35 -1.01
C SER A 23 -0.36 -0.85 -0.22
N ALA A 24 -1.03 -0.54 0.89
CA ALA A 24 -1.79 -1.49 1.69
C ALA A 24 -3.21 -0.96 1.90
N VAL A 25 -4.20 -1.81 1.70
CA VAL A 25 -5.59 -1.51 2.03
C VAL A 25 -6.00 -2.36 3.23
N LEU A 26 -6.36 -1.70 4.32
CA LEU A 26 -6.91 -2.33 5.50
C LEU A 26 -8.43 -2.23 5.45
N TRP A 27 -9.11 -3.35 5.47
CA TRP A 27 -10.57 -3.42 5.47
C TRP A 27 -11.03 -3.64 6.90
N ILE A 28 -11.75 -2.66 7.44
CA ILE A 28 -12.25 -2.67 8.82
C ILE A 28 -13.78 -2.70 8.81
N ASP A 29 -14.37 -3.19 9.89
CA ASP A 29 -15.82 -3.27 10.05
C ASP A 29 -16.48 -1.90 10.19
N ASN A 30 -15.96 -1.03 11.04
CA ASN A 30 -16.53 0.27 11.31
C ASN A 30 -15.46 1.28 11.79
N PRO A 31 -15.17 2.36 11.04
CA PRO A 31 -14.22 3.38 11.48
C PRO A 31 -14.71 4.22 12.66
N ALA A 32 -16.00 4.18 13.02
CA ALA A 32 -16.58 5.01 14.06
C ALA A 32 -16.45 4.43 15.49
N VAL A 33 -15.95 3.19 15.64
CA VAL A 33 -15.71 2.58 16.95
C VAL A 33 -14.27 2.78 17.41
N GLU A 34 -14.04 2.77 18.72
CA GLU A 34 -12.70 3.00 19.31
C GLU A 34 -11.66 1.97 18.87
N ASN A 35 -12.07 0.70 18.73
CA ASN A 35 -11.21 -0.40 18.31
C ASN A 35 -11.85 -1.18 17.15
N PRO A 36 -11.74 -0.67 15.91
CA PRO A 36 -12.30 -1.35 14.74
C PRO A 36 -11.66 -2.72 14.55
N LYS A 37 -12.47 -3.70 14.13
CA LYS A 37 -11.96 -5.02 13.79
C LYS A 37 -11.41 -5.00 12.37
N VAL A 38 -10.15 -5.39 12.21
CA VAL A 38 -9.60 -5.68 10.88
C VAL A 38 -10.23 -6.97 10.36
N LEU A 39 -10.90 -6.87 9.21
CA LEU A 39 -11.53 -7.98 8.53
C LEU A 39 -10.57 -8.62 7.52
N ALA A 40 -9.90 -7.80 6.73
CA ALA A 40 -8.99 -8.24 5.68
C ALA A 40 -7.88 -7.22 5.43
N ILE A 41 -6.79 -7.68 4.81
CA ILE A 41 -5.71 -6.82 4.34
C ILE A 41 -5.34 -7.16 2.90
N SER A 42 -5.17 -6.12 2.09
CA SER A 42 -4.73 -6.24 0.70
C SER A 42 -3.41 -5.52 0.52
N LEU A 43 -2.37 -6.25 0.13
CA LEU A 43 -1.01 -5.74 -0.02
C LEU A 43 -0.61 -5.66 -1.49
N SER A 44 -0.12 -4.50 -1.91
CA SER A 44 0.30 -4.29 -3.29
C SER A 44 1.42 -5.26 -3.66
N LYS A 45 1.21 -5.93 -4.78
CA LYS A 45 2.21 -6.62 -5.56
C LYS A 45 2.49 -5.78 -6.81
N SER A 46 3.71 -5.88 -7.33
CA SER A 46 4.05 -5.29 -8.63
C SER A 46 3.05 -5.63 -9.75
N ASN A 47 2.94 -4.74 -10.74
CA ASN A 47 2.05 -4.83 -11.90
C ASN A 47 0.56 -4.76 -11.55
N SER A 48 0.20 -3.82 -10.69
CA SER A 48 -1.19 -3.48 -10.40
C SER A 48 -2.02 -4.65 -9.88
N LYS A 49 -1.53 -5.35 -8.86
CA LYS A 49 -2.22 -6.50 -8.26
C LYS A 49 -2.11 -6.41 -6.76
N TYR A 50 -3.08 -7.00 -6.05
CA TYR A 50 -3.02 -7.17 -4.61
C TYR A 50 -2.94 -8.64 -4.25
N ASN A 51 -2.07 -8.97 -3.29
CA ASN A 51 -2.25 -10.17 -2.48
C ASN A 51 -3.31 -9.83 -1.43
N LYS A 52 -4.33 -10.68 -1.30
CA LYS A 52 -5.50 -10.42 -0.45
C LYS A 52 -5.56 -11.49 0.62
N GLU A 53 -5.67 -11.07 1.88
CA GLU A 53 -5.76 -11.96 3.03
C GLU A 53 -7.09 -11.72 3.74
N GLU A 54 -7.98 -12.71 3.67
CA GLU A 54 -9.28 -12.74 4.34
C GLU A 54 -9.47 -14.12 5.01
N PRO A 55 -9.62 -14.19 6.35
CA PRO A 55 -9.44 -13.07 7.29
C PRO A 55 -7.98 -12.60 7.32
N ALA A 56 -7.75 -11.34 7.71
CA ALA A 56 -6.39 -10.84 7.89
C ALA A 56 -5.65 -11.68 8.96
N ASN A 57 -4.46 -12.18 8.62
CA ASN A 57 -3.66 -12.99 9.54
C ASN A 57 -2.80 -12.11 10.45
N LEU A 58 -3.43 -11.43 11.42
CA LEU A 58 -2.77 -10.49 12.32
C LEU A 58 -2.62 -11.09 13.72
N VAL A 59 -1.41 -11.00 14.30
CA VAL A 59 -1.17 -11.42 15.67
C VAL A 59 -1.93 -10.49 16.63
N ASN A 60 -2.73 -11.08 17.51
CA ASN A 60 -3.52 -10.40 18.54
C ASN A 60 -4.45 -9.28 18.04
N ASN A 61 -4.90 -9.34 16.79
CA ASN A 61 -5.77 -8.31 16.20
C ASN A 61 -5.15 -6.90 16.22
N ALA A 62 -3.82 -6.81 16.35
CA ALA A 62 -3.06 -5.57 16.39
C ALA A 62 -2.86 -5.01 14.97
N ALA A 63 -2.39 -3.76 14.88
CA ALA A 63 -2.02 -3.15 13.61
C ALA A 63 -1.03 -4.07 12.83
N PRO A 64 -1.22 -4.27 11.52
CA PRO A 64 -0.32 -5.08 10.73
C PRO A 64 1.09 -4.49 10.72
N ILE A 65 2.09 -5.33 10.96
CA ILE A 65 3.47 -4.96 10.74
C ILE A 65 3.84 -5.38 9.32
N LEU A 66 4.28 -4.42 8.51
CA LEU A 66 4.60 -4.64 7.10
C LEU A 66 6.10 -4.57 6.87
N VAL A 67 6.59 -5.42 5.97
CA VAL A 67 7.95 -5.37 5.44
C VAL A 67 7.91 -5.24 3.93
N ARG A 68 8.83 -4.44 3.38
CA ARG A 68 9.10 -4.43 1.95
C ARG A 68 10.18 -5.45 1.63
N SER A 69 9.82 -6.52 0.95
CA SER A 69 10.77 -7.57 0.57
C SER A 69 11.30 -7.37 -0.86
N LEU A 70 12.53 -7.83 -1.08
CA LEU A 70 13.23 -7.84 -2.36
C LEU A 70 13.53 -9.30 -2.75
N PRO A 71 12.53 -10.08 -3.18
CA PRO A 71 12.71 -11.48 -3.53
C PRO A 71 13.59 -11.65 -4.79
N ALA A 72 14.21 -12.83 -4.93
CA ALA A 72 14.84 -13.24 -6.18
C ALA A 72 13.75 -13.54 -7.23
N PHE A 73 14.05 -13.28 -8.51
CA PHE A 73 13.18 -13.55 -9.67
C PHE A 73 11.77 -12.93 -9.60
N SER A 74 11.60 -11.86 -8.83
CA SER A 74 10.32 -11.16 -8.68
C SER A 74 10.57 -9.69 -8.36
N ASN A 75 9.51 -8.88 -8.50
CA ASN A 75 9.54 -7.49 -8.07
C ASN A 75 9.50 -7.36 -6.54
N ALA A 76 9.89 -6.19 -6.04
CA ALA A 76 9.63 -5.77 -4.68
C ALA A 76 8.13 -5.85 -4.35
N LYS A 77 7.80 -6.22 -3.11
CA LYS A 77 6.42 -6.34 -2.64
C LYS A 77 6.30 -6.06 -1.15
N LEU A 78 5.09 -5.74 -0.71
CA LEU A 78 4.75 -5.67 0.71
C LEU A 78 4.28 -7.05 1.21
N GLU A 79 4.70 -7.39 2.43
CA GLU A 79 4.31 -8.61 3.13
C GLU A 79 4.03 -8.30 4.60
N VAL A 80 3.10 -9.04 5.20
CA VAL A 80 2.94 -9.04 6.66
C VAL A 80 4.15 -9.74 7.29
N THR A 81 4.67 -9.20 8.38
CA THR A 81 5.76 -9.80 9.16
C THR A 81 5.42 -9.81 10.65
N LEU A 82 6.13 -10.66 11.40
CA LEU A 82 6.10 -10.71 12.87
C LEU A 82 7.30 -9.99 13.50
N ASP A 83 8.17 -9.38 12.69
CA ASP A 83 9.32 -8.62 13.18
C ASP A 83 8.85 -7.34 13.88
N THR A 84 8.93 -7.34 15.20
CA THR A 84 8.50 -6.24 16.05
C THR A 84 9.47 -5.04 16.06
N ASN A 85 10.61 -5.14 15.36
CA ASN A 85 11.55 -4.01 15.21
C ASN A 85 11.12 -3.02 14.11
N ALA A 86 9.90 -3.15 13.59
CA ALA A 86 9.36 -2.21 12.62
C ALA A 86 9.24 -0.79 13.20
N GLN A 87 9.46 0.19 12.33
CA GLN A 87 9.34 1.59 12.66
C GLN A 87 8.06 2.16 12.03
N SER A 88 7.43 3.09 12.73
CA SER A 88 6.35 3.90 12.16
C SER A 88 6.94 5.04 11.32
N GLN A 89 6.17 5.53 10.35
CA GLN A 89 6.47 6.73 9.60
C GLN A 89 5.44 7.79 9.97
N ASP A 90 5.82 9.07 9.86
CA ASP A 90 4.88 10.17 10.01
C ASP A 90 3.81 10.07 8.91
N LEU A 91 2.55 10.04 9.33
CA LEU A 91 1.41 9.91 8.44
C LEU A 91 0.94 11.30 7.99
N ILE A 92 0.72 11.45 6.69
CA ILE A 92 -0.01 12.56 6.09
C ILE A 92 -1.16 12.01 5.26
N MET A 93 -2.39 12.45 5.54
CA MET A 93 -3.58 12.03 4.81
C MET A 93 -3.76 12.87 3.54
N TRP A 94 -4.44 12.33 2.52
CA TRP A 94 -4.68 13.02 1.25
C TRP A 94 -5.34 14.39 1.44
N GLU A 95 -6.31 14.46 2.36
CA GLU A 95 -7.07 15.66 2.69
C GLU A 95 -6.22 16.69 3.44
N GLN A 96 -5.14 16.26 4.11
CA GLN A 96 -4.22 17.13 4.83
C GLN A 96 -3.13 17.73 3.93
N LEU A 97 -2.95 17.21 2.72
CA LEU A 97 -2.00 17.75 1.75
C LEU A 97 -2.42 19.15 1.28
N THR A 98 -1.43 19.94 0.88
CA THR A 98 -1.69 21.20 0.17
C THR A 98 -2.22 20.91 -1.23
N ASP A 99 -2.93 21.88 -1.82
CA ASP A 99 -3.40 21.75 -3.20
C ASP A 99 -2.25 21.49 -4.18
N ALA A 100 -1.12 22.18 -4.01
CA ALA A 100 0.07 21.96 -4.84
C ALA A 100 0.60 20.53 -4.76
N ALA A 101 0.61 19.93 -3.56
CA ALA A 101 1.02 18.54 -3.39
C ALA A 101 0.03 17.56 -4.04
N ARG A 102 -1.28 17.77 -3.89
CA ARG A 102 -2.30 16.96 -4.57
C ARG A 102 -2.19 17.09 -6.10
N THR A 103 -2.01 18.30 -6.62
CA THR A 103 -1.79 18.53 -8.06
C THR A 103 -0.58 17.76 -8.57
N ALA A 104 0.56 17.81 -7.86
CA ALA A 104 1.76 17.07 -8.27
C ALA A 104 1.58 15.54 -8.22
N LEU A 105 0.81 15.02 -7.26
CA LEU A 105 0.52 13.59 -7.14
C LEU A 105 -0.54 13.07 -8.12
N ASN A 106 -1.37 13.96 -8.66
CA ASN A 106 -2.34 13.65 -9.71
C ASN A 106 -1.75 13.68 -11.12
N ASP A 107 -0.58 14.30 -11.29
CA ASP A 107 0.11 14.40 -12.57
C ASP A 107 0.95 13.13 -12.85
N GLU A 108 0.53 12.40 -13.88
CA GLU A 108 1.10 11.10 -14.28
C GLU A 108 2.55 11.22 -14.78
N ASP A 109 2.97 12.39 -15.26
CA ASP A 109 4.32 12.60 -15.79
C ASP A 109 5.39 12.66 -14.69
N ASN A 110 5.00 12.88 -13.43
CA ASN A 110 5.94 13.09 -12.33
C ASN A 110 6.64 11.81 -11.83
N PHE A 111 6.06 10.63 -12.08
CA PHE A 111 6.54 9.36 -11.50
C PHE A 111 6.91 8.30 -12.54
N GLY A 112 7.03 8.70 -13.81
CA GLY A 112 7.46 7.83 -14.89
C GLY A 112 6.50 6.66 -15.10
N ARG A 113 6.94 5.44 -14.73
CA ARG A 113 6.11 4.24 -14.87
C ARG A 113 5.33 3.86 -13.61
N ALA A 114 5.51 4.60 -12.52
CA ALA A 114 4.95 4.27 -11.21
C ALA A 114 3.68 5.07 -10.97
N ASP A 115 2.56 4.37 -10.79
CA ASP A 115 1.27 5.01 -10.53
C ASP A 115 1.13 5.35 -9.04
N VAL A 116 0.65 6.56 -8.75
CA VAL A 116 0.28 6.95 -7.38
C VAL A 116 -1.06 6.29 -7.04
N PRO A 117 -1.14 5.38 -6.04
CA PRO A 117 -2.29 4.52 -5.88
C PRO A 117 -3.49 5.18 -5.19
N PHE A 118 -3.29 6.33 -4.56
CA PHE A 118 -4.28 7.04 -3.75
C PHE A 118 -4.64 8.42 -4.31
N ASN A 119 -4.16 8.76 -5.51
CA ASN A 119 -4.52 10.00 -6.16
C ASN A 119 -5.97 9.95 -6.68
N ASP A 120 -6.52 11.09 -7.12
CA ASP A 120 -7.93 11.20 -7.46
C ASP A 120 -8.32 10.32 -8.67
N ASN A 121 -7.39 10.15 -9.61
CA ASN A 121 -7.60 9.36 -10.83
C ASN A 121 -7.64 7.85 -10.55
N ASN A 122 -6.86 7.39 -9.57
CA ASN A 122 -6.59 5.97 -9.42
C ASN A 122 -7.24 5.35 -8.18
N PHE A 123 -7.56 6.14 -7.14
CA PHE A 123 -7.95 5.62 -5.83
C PHE A 123 -9.09 4.59 -5.88
N LEU A 124 -10.16 4.87 -6.62
CA LEU A 124 -11.32 3.98 -6.72
C LEU A 124 -10.99 2.67 -7.44
N GLU A 125 -10.25 2.73 -8.55
CA GLU A 125 -9.83 1.54 -9.30
C GLU A 125 -8.95 0.65 -8.43
N TRP A 126 -7.97 1.23 -7.74
CA TRP A 126 -7.09 0.47 -6.84
C TRP A 126 -7.83 -0.11 -5.65
N LEU A 127 -8.84 0.59 -5.14
CA LEU A 127 -9.68 0.11 -4.05
C LEU A 127 -10.53 -1.08 -4.49
N GLU A 128 -11.09 -1.06 -5.69
CA GLU A 128 -11.81 -2.18 -6.30
C GLU A 128 -10.89 -3.39 -6.51
N GLN A 129 -9.71 -3.17 -7.11
CA GLN A 129 -8.72 -4.23 -7.29
C GLN A 129 -8.27 -4.84 -5.96
N ALA A 130 -8.24 -4.05 -4.88
CA ALA A 130 -7.89 -4.49 -3.54
C ALA A 130 -9.03 -5.21 -2.81
N TRP A 131 -10.28 -5.19 -3.28
CA TRP A 131 -11.42 -5.78 -2.58
C TRP A 131 -11.24 -7.29 -2.37
N PRO A 132 -11.22 -7.80 -1.12
CA PRO A 132 -10.87 -9.19 -0.83
C PRO A 132 -12.07 -10.13 -0.71
N PHE A 133 -13.26 -9.58 -0.47
CA PHE A 133 -14.47 -10.36 -0.22
C PHE A 133 -15.10 -10.83 -1.53
N GLU A 134 -15.45 -12.12 -1.61
CA GLU A 134 -16.23 -12.63 -2.76
C GLU A 134 -17.56 -11.88 -2.88
N SER A 135 -17.92 -11.54 -4.12
CA SER A 135 -19.21 -10.93 -4.49
C SER A 135 -20.31 -11.98 -4.62
#